data_AF-A0A0B2V5G6-F1
#
_entry.id   AF-A0A0B2V5G6-F1
#
_cell.length_a   1.000
_cell.length_b   1.000
_cell.length_c   1.000
_cell.angle_alpha   90.00
_cell.angle_beta   90.00
_cell.angle_gamma   90.00
#
_symmetry.space_group_name_H-M   'P 1'
#
loop_
_entity.id
_entity.type
_entity.pdbx_description
1 polymer ?
#
loop_
_entity_poly.entity_id
_entity_poly.type
_entity_poly.pdbx_seq_one_letter_code
_entity_poly.pdbx_strand_id
1 'polypeptide(L)'
;MNSQVVWFNQSNVGTFGSELNFVNGLALSRGVRTYWIGANKQFGQWVYANGSPAIFTNWRPSQPDGCCGGNVTCVLVNYVSTVGQWEDAGCGDLWSNPQGFVCKRPL
;
A
#
# COMPACT_ATOMS: atom_id res chain seq x y z
N MET A 1 -9.82 3.33 -20.02
CA MET A 1 -8.82 2.71 -19.12
C MET A 1 -9.39 2.71 -17.72
N ASN A 2 -9.45 1.54 -17.06
CA ASN A 2 -10.05 1.43 -15.74
C ASN A 2 -9.03 1.84 -14.67
N SER A 3 -9.46 2.64 -13.70
CA SER A 3 -8.65 2.96 -12.52
C SER A 3 -8.42 1.68 -11.70
N GLN A 4 -7.21 1.55 -11.14
CA GLN A 4 -6.85 0.46 -10.23
C GLN A 4 -6.37 1.05 -8.91
N VAL A 5 -6.35 0.27 -7.83
CA VAL A 5 -5.70 0.71 -6.58
C VAL A 5 -4.21 0.96 -6.85
N VAL A 6 -3.64 1.99 -6.24
CA VAL A 6 -2.31 2.52 -6.54
C VAL A 6 -1.22 1.45 -6.39
N TRP A 7 -0.26 1.46 -7.30
CA TRP A 7 0.89 0.56 -7.33
C TRP A 7 2.12 1.30 -7.88
N PHE A 8 3.30 0.77 -7.58
CA PHE A 8 4.59 1.44 -7.86
C PHE A 8 5.46 0.56 -8.77
N ASN A 9 5.83 1.05 -9.96
CA ASN A 9 6.72 0.35 -10.90
C ASN A 9 8.00 1.13 -11.20
N GLN A 10 8.38 2.02 -10.29
CA GLN A 10 9.56 2.83 -10.47
C GLN A 10 10.82 1.97 -10.50
N SER A 11 11.79 2.35 -11.34
CA SER A 11 13.01 1.57 -11.58
C SER A 11 14.16 1.91 -10.62
N ASN A 12 14.01 2.93 -9.78
CA ASN A 12 15.02 3.32 -8.79
C ASN A 12 14.39 3.85 -7.50
N VAL A 13 15.15 3.76 -6.41
CA VAL A 13 14.70 4.13 -5.05
C VAL A 13 14.27 5.60 -4.94
N GLY A 14 14.93 6.51 -5.67
CA GLY A 14 14.60 7.96 -5.62
C GLY A 14 13.24 8.29 -6.23
N THR A 15 12.95 7.71 -7.39
CA THR A 15 11.64 7.86 -8.07
C THR A 15 10.54 7.11 -7.33
N PHE A 16 10.83 5.93 -6.78
CA PHE A 16 9.92 5.22 -5.86
C PHE A 16 9.55 6.08 -4.65
N GLY A 17 10.54 6.66 -3.97
CA GLY A 17 10.30 7.53 -2.81
C GLY A 17 9.50 8.78 -3.17
N SER A 18 9.75 9.37 -4.34
CA SER A 18 8.97 10.52 -4.84
C SER A 18 7.50 10.17 -5.07
N GLU A 19 7.20 9.05 -5.74
CA GLU A 19 5.81 8.60 -5.97
C GLU A 19 5.12 8.25 -4.65
N LEU A 20 5.81 7.57 -3.74
CA LEU A 20 5.28 7.22 -2.41
C LEU A 20 4.91 8.47 -1.62
N ASN A 21 5.78 9.48 -1.59
CA ASN A 21 5.52 10.75 -0.93
C ASN A 21 4.33 11.50 -1.54
N PHE A 22 4.23 11.51 -2.87
CA PHE A 22 3.08 12.11 -3.56
C PHE A 22 1.77 11.41 -3.19
N VAL A 23 1.74 10.07 -3.23
CA VAL A 23 0.56 9.26 -2.87
C VAL A 23 0.15 9.49 -1.42
N ASN A 24 1.13 9.51 -0.51
CA ASN A 24 0.88 9.74 0.91
C ASN A 24 0.33 11.16 1.16
N GLY A 25 0.95 12.18 0.56
CA GLY A 25 0.49 13.56 0.64
C GLY A 25 -0.93 13.74 0.08
N LEU A 26 -1.24 13.08 -1.04
CA LEU A 26 -2.57 13.07 -1.63
C LEU A 26 -3.61 12.49 -0.65
N ALA A 27 -3.35 11.31 -0.07
CA ALA A 27 -4.27 10.68 0.89
C ALA A 27 -4.51 11.58 2.11
N LEU A 28 -3.43 12.09 2.72
CA LEU A 28 -3.50 12.96 3.89
C LEU A 28 -4.24 14.27 3.61
N SER A 29 -4.03 14.88 2.43
CA SER A 29 -4.74 16.11 2.02
C SER A 29 -6.25 15.93 1.91
N ARG A 30 -6.73 14.69 1.82
CA ARG A 30 -8.15 14.32 1.78
C ARG A 30 -8.67 13.76 3.10
N GLY A 31 -7.90 13.88 4.18
CA GLY A 31 -8.25 13.36 5.50
C GLY A 31 -8.16 11.84 5.63
N VAL A 32 -7.62 11.15 4.61
CA VAL A 32 -7.43 9.70 4.63
C VAL A 32 -6.06 9.41 5.25
N ARG A 33 -6.06 9.09 6.54
CA ARG A 33 -4.81 8.78 7.26
C ARG A 33 -4.31 7.38 6.93
N THR A 34 -5.22 6.42 6.92
CA THR A 34 -4.94 5.00 6.75
C THR A 34 -5.62 4.51 5.48
N TYR A 35 -4.87 3.84 4.61
CA TYR A 35 -5.40 3.48 3.28
C TYR A 35 -4.78 2.21 2.69
N TRP A 36 -5.55 1.56 1.82
CA TRP A 36 -5.08 0.44 1.02
C TRP A 36 -4.27 0.90 -0.18
N ILE A 37 -3.25 0.11 -0.52
CA ILE A 37 -2.57 0.13 -1.81
C ILE A 37 -2.81 -1.17 -2.57
N GLY A 38 -2.60 -1.15 -3.88
CA GLY A 38 -2.77 -2.29 -4.77
C GLY A 38 -1.57 -3.21 -4.71
N ALA A 39 -1.24 -3.76 -3.54
CA ALA A 39 -0.22 -4.78 -3.36
C ALA A 39 -0.81 -5.95 -2.57
N ASN A 40 -0.55 -7.18 -3.02
CA ASN A 40 -1.00 -8.38 -2.33
C ASN A 40 0.01 -9.53 -2.40
N LYS A 41 0.00 -10.40 -1.39
CA LYS A 41 0.88 -11.57 -1.31
C LYS A 41 0.28 -12.72 -2.12
N GLN A 42 0.98 -13.15 -3.16
CA GLN A 42 0.61 -14.25 -4.04
C GLN A 42 1.76 -15.25 -4.09
N PHE A 43 1.48 -16.53 -3.79
CA PHE A 43 2.49 -17.60 -3.84
C PHE A 43 3.79 -17.26 -3.07
N GLY A 44 3.67 -16.56 -1.94
CA GLY A 44 4.81 -16.15 -1.11
C GLY A 44 5.51 -14.85 -1.54
N GLN A 45 5.07 -14.21 -2.63
CA GLN A 45 5.67 -12.98 -3.16
C GLN A 45 4.69 -11.81 -3.09
N TRP A 46 5.19 -10.60 -2.84
CA TRP A 46 4.38 -9.38 -2.92
C TRP A 46 4.27 -8.93 -4.38
N VAL A 47 3.03 -8.79 -4.87
CA VAL A 47 2.69 -8.48 -6.25
C VAL A 47 1.78 -7.26 -6.28
N TYR A 48 2.07 -6.31 -7.16
CA TYR A 48 1.23 -5.14 -7.39
C TYR A 48 0.00 -5.47 -8.24
N ALA A 49 -1.02 -4.61 -8.19
CA ALA A 49 -2.28 -4.77 -8.92
C ALA A 49 -2.14 -4.79 -10.46
N ASN A 50 -1.00 -4.37 -11.00
CA ASN A 50 -0.65 -4.51 -12.42
C ASN A 50 0.04 -5.85 -12.75
N GLY A 51 0.22 -6.74 -11.78
CA GLY A 51 0.91 -8.02 -11.91
C GLY A 51 2.43 -7.98 -11.75
N SER A 52 3.03 -6.79 -11.58
CA SER A 52 4.48 -6.67 -11.40
C SER A 52 4.90 -7.01 -9.95
N PRO A 53 6.10 -7.58 -9.74
CA PRO A 53 6.60 -7.85 -8.40
C PRO A 53 6.89 -6.53 -7.65
N ALA A 54 6.62 -6.51 -6.34
CA ALA A 54 6.93 -5.38 -5.49
C ALA A 54 8.42 -5.34 -5.11
N ILE A 55 9.25 -4.84 -6.04
CA ILE A 55 10.72 -4.79 -5.89
C ILE A 55 11.19 -3.74 -4.88
N PHE A 56 10.43 -2.66 -4.70
CA PHE A 56 10.64 -1.65 -3.67
C PHE A 56 9.45 -1.67 -2.71
N THR A 57 9.74 -1.52 -1.43
CA THR A 57 8.74 -1.57 -0.36
C THR A 57 9.05 -0.52 0.69
N ASN A 58 8.04 -0.12 1.47
CA ASN A 58 8.19 0.82 2.58
C ASN A 58 7.58 0.26 3.87
N TRP A 59 7.88 -1.00 4.19
CA TRP A 59 7.41 -1.63 5.41
C TRP A 59 7.81 -0.84 6.65
N ARG A 60 6.88 -0.71 7.61
CA ARG A 60 7.25 -0.23 8.95
C ARG A 60 8.16 -1.28 9.62
N PRO A 61 8.91 -0.90 10.67
CA PRO A 61 9.68 -1.86 11.44
C PRO A 61 8.84 -3.07 11.87
N SER A 62 9.43 -4.26 11.72
CA SER A 62 8.81 -5.56 12.04
C SER A 62 7.64 -5.97 11.14
N GLN A 63 7.52 -5.41 9.94
CA GLN A 63 6.55 -5.86 8.93
C GLN A 63 7.25 -6.35 7.66
N PRO A 64 6.64 -7.25 6.88
CA PRO A 64 5.37 -7.94 7.18
C PRO A 64 5.53 -9.03 8.25
N ASP A 65 4.52 -9.24 9.10
CA ASP A 65 4.56 -10.24 10.18
C ASP A 65 3.52 -11.36 10.05
N GLY A 66 2.56 -11.24 9.12
CA GLY A 66 1.49 -12.21 8.93
C GLY A 66 0.54 -12.34 10.12
N CYS A 67 0.57 -11.41 11.08
CA CYS A 67 -0.30 -11.43 12.24
C CYS A 67 -1.69 -10.92 11.89
N CYS A 68 -2.63 -11.31 12.75
CA CYS A 68 -3.80 -10.54 13.08
C CYS A 68 -4.82 -10.48 11.91
N GLY A 69 -5.91 -11.24 12.05
CA GLY A 69 -6.95 -11.33 11.03
C GLY A 69 -6.80 -12.51 10.07
N GLY A 70 -7.77 -12.64 9.17
CA GLY A 70 -7.81 -13.71 8.17
C GLY A 70 -7.22 -13.24 6.84
N ASN A 71 -6.48 -14.12 6.17
CA ASN A 71 -5.89 -13.83 4.85
C ASN A 71 -5.05 -12.52 4.86
N VAL A 72 -4.01 -12.50 5.70
CA VAL A 72 -3.07 -11.37 5.87
C VAL A 72 -2.15 -11.27 4.65
N THR A 73 -2.75 -10.81 3.55
CA THR A 73 -2.10 -10.76 2.24
C THR A 73 -2.31 -9.43 1.53
N CYS A 74 -2.96 -8.44 2.15
CA CYS A 74 -3.11 -7.09 1.60
C CYS A 74 -2.14 -6.11 2.27
N VAL A 75 -1.92 -4.94 1.65
CA VAL A 75 -1.03 -3.91 2.19
C VAL A 75 -1.77 -2.63 2.53
N LEU A 76 -1.72 -2.31 3.81
CA LEU A 76 -2.29 -1.10 4.41
C LEU A 76 -1.15 -0.11 4.67
N VAL A 77 -1.42 1.18 4.50
CA VAL A 77 -0.47 2.25 4.76
C VAL A 77 -0.93 3.08 5.96
N ASN A 78 0.02 3.53 6.79
CA ASN A 78 -0.20 4.45 7.92
C ASN A 78 -1.16 3.90 8.99
N TYR A 79 -0.97 2.65 9.42
CA TYR A 79 -1.71 2.11 10.55
C TYR A 79 -1.34 2.80 11.88
N VAL A 80 -0.04 3.01 12.10
CA VAL A 80 0.53 3.53 13.35
C VAL A 80 1.21 4.90 13.21
N SER A 81 1.31 5.42 11.98
CA SER A 81 2.04 6.67 11.67
C SER A 81 1.40 7.40 10.48
N THR A 82 2.02 8.49 9.99
CA THR A 82 1.58 9.24 8.80
C THR A 82 2.67 9.41 7.75
N VAL A 83 3.76 8.64 7.85
CA VAL A 83 4.97 8.77 7.00
C VAL A 83 4.97 7.85 5.78
N GLY A 84 3.82 7.25 5.45
CA GLY A 84 3.63 6.41 4.27
C GLY A 84 4.11 4.97 4.44
N GLN A 85 4.31 4.50 5.67
CA GLN A 85 4.83 3.16 5.96
C GLN A 85 3.75 2.07 5.88
N TRP A 86 4.16 0.88 5.46
CA TRP A 86 3.30 -0.24 5.09
C TRP A 86 3.23 -1.31 6.18
N GLU A 87 2.13 -2.05 6.16
CA GLU A 87 1.83 -3.17 7.04
C GLU A 87 1.01 -4.20 6.26
N ASP A 88 1.29 -5.49 6.46
CA ASP A 88 0.43 -6.52 5.91
C ASP A 88 -0.81 -6.68 6.79
N ALA A 89 -1.94 -6.94 6.14
CA ALA A 89 -3.22 -6.91 6.80
C ALA A 89 -4.23 -7.85 6.16
N GLY A 90 -5.19 -8.29 6.97
CA GLY A 90 -6.36 -9.02 6.51
C GLY A 90 -7.15 -8.17 5.51
N CYS A 91 -7.31 -8.69 4.29
CA CYS A 91 -7.92 -7.96 3.18
C CYS A 91 -9.40 -7.61 3.40
N GLY A 92 -10.10 -8.40 4.22
CA GLY A 92 -11.54 -8.25 4.47
C GLY A 92 -11.87 -7.38 5.68
N ASP A 93 -10.85 -6.95 6.44
CA ASP A 93 -11.02 -6.24 7.71
C ASP A 93 -10.83 -4.73 7.52
N LEU A 94 -11.55 -3.93 8.31
CA LEU A 94 -11.26 -2.51 8.50
C LEU A 94 -10.35 -2.35 9.71
N TRP A 95 -9.20 -1.74 9.49
CA TRP A 95 -8.14 -1.54 10.49
C TRP A 95 -8.21 -0.15 11.13
N SER A 96 -8.99 0.75 10.54
CA SER A 96 -9.22 2.10 11.06
C SER A 96 -10.58 2.61 10.60
N ASN A 97 -11.10 3.63 11.29
CA ASN A 97 -12.29 4.35 10.87
C ASN A 97 -12.04 5.86 10.95
N PRO A 98 -11.97 6.59 9.82
CA PRO A 98 -12.15 6.10 8.45
C PRO A 98 -10.89 5.42 7.87
N GLN A 99 -11.11 4.43 7.00
CA GLN A 99 -10.09 3.83 6.14
C GLN A 99 -10.41 4.08 4.66
N GLY A 100 -9.40 4.40 3.86
CA GLY A 100 -9.57 4.67 2.43
C GLY A 100 -8.73 3.78 1.51
N PHE A 101 -8.63 4.19 0.26
CA PHE A 101 -7.74 3.63 -0.75
C PHE A 101 -7.34 4.74 -1.73
N VAL A 102 -6.17 4.61 -2.34
CA VAL A 102 -5.74 5.52 -3.41
C VAL A 102 -5.78 4.78 -4.73
N CYS A 103 -6.30 5.42 -5.78
CA CYS A 103 -6.34 4.85 -7.13
C CYS A 103 -5.29 5.49 -8.05
N LYS A 104 -4.77 4.68 -8.97
CA LYS A 104 -3.91 5.08 -10.09
C LYS A 104 -4.62 4.76 -11.40
N ARG A 105 -4.45 5.65 -12.39
CA ARG A 105 -4.92 5.45 -13.76
C ARG A 105 -3.72 5.63 -14.70
N PRO A 106 -3.44 4.68 -15.60
CA PRO A 106 -2.49 4.90 -16.68
C PRO A 106 -2.90 6.12 -17.53
N LEU A 107 -1.92 6.89 -17.99
CA LEU A 107 -2.15 7.94 -18.97
C LEU A 107 -2.51 7.34 -20.33
#